data_AF-W8P8Z3-F1
#
_entry.id   AF-W8P8Z3-F1
#
_cell.length_a   1.000
_cell.length_b   1.000
_cell.length_c   1.000
_cell.angle_alpha   90.00
_cell.angle_beta   90.00
_cell.angle_gamma   90.00
#
_symmetry.space_group_name_H-M   'P 1'
#
loop_
_entity.id
_entity.type
_entity.pdbx_description
1 polymer ?
#
loop_
_entity_poly.entity_id
_entity_poly.type
_entity_poly.pdbx_seq_one_letter_code
_entity_poly.pdbx_strand_id
1 'polypeptide(L)' 'MSRTFNNKKKMEGRQRKLEAEMEKKRKEEEEREKELEKYWQIGAKAPGRKEREEEKKMCKEKKKKELKELYEKEMESL' A
#
# COMPACT_ATOMS: atom_id res chain seq x y z
N MET A 1 12.16 9.53 41.80
CA MET A 1 11.17 10.43 41.16
C MET A 1 9.77 9.85 41.37
N SER A 2 8.88 10.57 42.06
CA SER A 2 7.57 10.09 42.48
C SER A 2 6.55 10.06 41.33
N ARG A 3 5.59 9.13 41.39
CA ARG A 3 4.49 8.92 40.45
C ARG A 3 3.44 10.07 40.41
N THR A 4 3.70 11.19 41.05
CA THR A 4 2.78 12.34 41.17
C THR A 4 2.70 13.12 39.84
N PHE A 5 1.51 13.53 39.43
CA PHE A 5 1.22 14.26 38.17
C PHE A 5 1.55 13.52 36.85
N ASN A 6 1.55 12.18 36.83
CA ASN A 6 1.86 11.37 35.64
C ASN A 6 0.70 11.16 34.65
N ASN A 7 -0.41 11.91 34.79
CA ASN A 7 -1.63 11.68 34.01
C ASN A 7 -1.40 11.83 32.50
N LYS A 8 -0.64 12.84 32.09
CA LYS A 8 -0.25 13.05 30.68
C LYS A 8 0.51 11.86 30.10
N LYS A 9 1.48 11.31 30.83
CA LYS A 9 2.26 10.15 30.39
C LYS A 9 1.43 8.86 30.35
N LYS A 10 0.45 8.72 31.24
CA LYS A 10 -0.52 7.60 31.20
C LYS A 10 -1.43 7.70 29.98
N MET A 11 -1.91 8.89 29.64
CA MET A 11 -2.72 9.12 28.43
C MET A 11 -1.92 8.86 27.15
N GLU A 12 -0.69 9.37 27.05
CA GLU A 12 0.22 9.09 25.93
C GLU A 12 0.50 7.58 25.79
N GLY A 13 0.66 6.87 26.91
CA GLY A 13 0.88 5.42 26.91
C GLY A 13 -0.37 4.64 26.48
N ARG A 14 -1.58 5.11 26.83
CA ARG A 14 -2.84 4.53 26.37
C ARG A 14 -3.06 4.76 24.88
N GLN A 15 -2.79 5.97 24.38
CA GLN A 15 -2.88 6.29 22.95
C GLN A 15 -1.94 5.42 22.13
N ARG A 16 -0.67 5.30 22.53
CA ARG A 16 0.29 4.42 21.83
C ARG A 16 -0.14 2.96 21.78
N LYS A 17 -0.77 2.44 22.84
CA LYS A 17 -1.33 1.08 22.84
C LYS A 17 -2.50 0.96 21.89
N LEU A 18 -3.41 1.93 21.90
CA LEU A 18 -4.55 1.98 20.99
C LEU A 18 -4.09 2.03 19.52
N GLU A 19 -3.11 2.87 19.20
CA GLU A 19 -2.52 2.98 17.86
C GLU A 19 -1.89 1.66 17.43
N ALA A 20 -1.14 0.98 18.30
CA ALA A 20 -0.55 -0.31 18.00
C ALA A 20 -1.61 -1.41 17.77
N GLU A 21 -2.70 -1.41 18.56
CA GLU A 21 -3.81 -2.36 18.37
C GLU A 21 -4.57 -2.10 17.07
N MET A 22 -4.83 -0.84 16.72
CA MET A 22 -5.47 -0.47 15.46
C MET A 22 -4.61 -0.83 14.25
N GLU A 23 -3.30 -0.59 14.33
CA GLU A 23 -2.37 -0.97 13.28
C GLU A 23 -2.31 -2.50 13.11
N LYS A 24 -2.35 -3.26 14.20
CA LYS A 24 -2.40 -4.73 14.17
C LYS A 24 -3.68 -5.22 13.49
N LYS A 25 -4.84 -4.66 13.88
CA LYS A 25 -6.13 -4.99 13.27
C LYS A 25 -6.16 -4.66 11.78
N ARG A 26 -5.62 -3.51 11.37
CA ARG A 26 -5.51 -3.12 9.96
C ARG A 26 -4.70 -4.14 9.16
N LYS A 27 -3.57 -4.60 9.69
CA LYS A 27 -2.75 -5.62 9.02
C LYS A 27 -3.46 -6.97 8.93
N GLU A 28 -4.15 -7.38 9.98
CA GLU A 28 -4.96 -8.61 9.99
C GLU A 28 -6.11 -8.54 8.96
N GLU A 29 -6.79 -7.38 8.85
CA GLU A 29 -7.81 -7.14 7.83
C GLU A 29 -7.22 -7.16 6.42
N GLU A 30 -6.06 -6.52 6.21
CA GLU A 30 -5.38 -6.51 4.91
C GLU A 30 -4.95 -7.93 4.48
N GLU A 31 -4.43 -8.73 5.41
CA GLU A 31 -4.10 -10.15 5.16
C GLU A 31 -5.34 -10.95 4.82
N ARG A 32 -6.43 -10.75 5.57
CA ARG A 32 -7.71 -11.42 5.31
C ARG A 32 -8.30 -11.03 3.96
N GLU A 33 -8.24 -9.76 3.58
CA GLU A 33 -8.69 -9.30 2.27
C GLU A 33 -7.86 -9.92 1.15
N LYS A 34 -6.54 -10.02 1.29
CA LYS A 34 -5.66 -10.69 0.32
C LYS A 34 -5.99 -12.17 0.18
N GLU A 35 -6.30 -12.85 1.28
CA GLU A 35 -6.72 -14.26 1.24
C GLU A 35 -8.08 -14.43 0.57
N LEU A 36 -9.04 -13.55 0.88
CA LEU A 36 -10.34 -13.53 0.22
C LEU A 36 -10.20 -13.24 -1.27
N GLU A 37 -9.38 -12.27 -1.67
CA GLU A 37 -9.12 -11.96 -3.08
C GLU A 37 -8.60 -13.19 -3.82
N LYS A 38 -7.62 -13.90 -3.25
CA LYS A 38 -7.13 -15.17 -3.81
C LYS A 38 -8.23 -16.21 -3.91
N TYR A 39 -9.06 -16.34 -2.88
CA TYR A 39 -10.17 -17.29 -2.88
C TYR A 39 -11.20 -16.98 -3.97
N TRP A 40 -11.59 -15.71 -4.12
CA TRP A 40 -12.50 -15.26 -5.17
C TRP A 40 -11.90 -15.38 -6.58
N GLN A 41 -10.58 -15.33 -6.70
CA GLN A 41 -9.89 -15.60 -7.97
C GLN A 41 -9.95 -17.09 -8.37
N ILE A 42 -10.22 -18.02 -7.45
CA ILE A 42 -10.39 -19.44 -7.78
C ILE A 42 -11.66 -19.60 -8.63
N GLY A 43 -11.47 -19.88 -9.92
CA GLY A 43 -12.57 -20.01 -10.89
C GLY A 43 -12.95 -18.72 -11.60
N ALA A 44 -12.32 -17.58 -11.26
CA ALA A 44 -12.41 -16.38 -12.06
C ALA A 44 -11.86 -16.65 -13.47
N LYS A 45 -12.48 -16.05 -14.50
CA LYS A 45 -12.01 -16.18 -15.88
C LYS A 45 -10.59 -15.65 -15.96
N ALA A 46 -9.63 -16.53 -16.30
CA ALA A 46 -8.25 -16.11 -16.51
C ALA A 46 -8.19 -15.00 -17.57
N PRO A 47 -7.34 -13.97 -17.39
CA PRO A 47 -7.29 -12.88 -18.34
C PRO A 47 -6.93 -13.41 -19.72
N GLY A 48 -7.80 -13.11 -20.68
CA GLY A 48 -7.73 -13.61 -22.04
C GLY A 48 -6.51 -13.06 -22.78
N ARG A 49 -6.22 -13.58 -23.97
CA ARG A 49 -5.11 -13.09 -24.80
C ARG A 49 -5.19 -11.58 -25.06
N LYS A 50 -6.39 -11.03 -25.26
CA LYS A 50 -6.62 -9.60 -25.49
C LYS A 50 -6.24 -8.75 -24.27
N GLU A 51 -6.71 -9.12 -23.08
CA GLU A 51 -6.41 -8.40 -21.83
C GLU A 51 -4.90 -8.41 -21.54
N ARG A 52 -4.22 -9.53 -21.78
CA ARG A 52 -2.75 -9.60 -21.65
C ARG A 52 -2.00 -8.72 -22.66
N GLU A 53 -2.51 -8.60 -23.88
CA GLU A 53 -1.93 -7.73 -24.90
C GLU A 53 -2.17 -6.24 -24.58
N GLU A 54 -3.34 -5.90 -24.04
CA GLU A 54 -3.67 -4.56 -23.54
C GLU A 54 -2.83 -4.18 -22.33
N GLU A 55 -2.67 -5.06 -21.34
CA GLU A 55 -1.76 -4.87 -20.20
C GLU A 55 -0.32 -4.60 -20.66
N LYS A 56 0.18 -5.36 -21.64
CA LYS A 56 1.51 -5.14 -22.21
C LYS A 56 1.63 -3.77 -22.90
N LYS A 57 0.60 -3.32 -23.61
CA LYS A 57 0.58 -1.99 -24.23
C LYS A 57 0.59 -0.90 -23.15
N MET A 58 -0.28 -1.01 -22.15
CA MET A 58 -0.35 -0.07 -21.03
C MET A 58 0.98 0.02 -20.26
N CYS A 59 1.64 -1.11 -19.99
CA CYS A 59 2.95 -1.13 -19.35
C CYS A 59 4.04 -0.44 -20.19
N LYS A 60 4.03 -0.65 -21.52
CA LYS A 60 4.97 0.03 -22.42
C LYS A 60 4.75 1.53 -22.43
N GLU A 61 3.49 1.98 -22.47
CA GLU A 61 3.16 3.40 -22.44
C GLU A 61 3.55 4.06 -21.12
N LYS A 62 3.30 3.41 -19.99
CA LYS A 62 3.74 3.90 -18.67
C LYS A 62 5.26 4.06 -18.61
N LYS A 63 6.02 3.03 -18.99
CA LYS A 63 7.49 3.10 -19.04
C LYS A 63 7.99 4.21 -19.97
N LYS A 64 7.33 4.41 -21.11
CA LYS A 64 7.68 5.49 -22.04
C LYS A 64 7.44 6.87 -21.40
N LYS A 65 6.35 7.05 -20.66
CA LYS A 65 6.08 8.29 -19.92
C LYS A 65 7.11 8.52 -18.82
N GLU A 66 7.38 7.52 -18.00
CA GLU A 66 8.38 7.59 -16.92
C GLU A 66 9.78 7.96 -17.45
N LEU A 67 10.21 7.32 -18.55
CA LEU A 67 11.49 7.65 -19.19
C LEU A 67 11.52 9.07 -19.76
N LYS A 68 10.40 9.53 -20.33
CA LYS A 68 10.29 10.89 -20.85
C LYS A 68 10.37 11.91 -19.72
N GLU A 69 9.68 11.69 -18.60
CA GLU A 69 9.73 12.55 -17.42
C GLU A 69 11.13 12.57 -16.78
N LEU A 70 11.82 11.43 -16.73
CA LEU A 70 13.21 11.33 -16.29
C LEU A 70 14.13 12.18 -17.17
N TYR A 71 14.00 12.03 -18.49
CA TYR A 71 14.79 12.80 -19.44
C TYR A 71 14.53 14.30 -19.34
N GLU A 72 13.27 14.72 -19.23
CA GLU A 72 12.91 16.14 -19.04
C GLU A 72 13.52 16.72 -17.75
N LYS A 73 13.48 15.97 -16.64
CA LYS A 73 14.14 16.37 -15.38
C LYS A 73 15.66 16.48 -15.49
N GLU A 74 16.30 15.54 -16.20
CA GLU A 74 17.75 15.57 -16.43
C GLU A 74 18.14 16.78 -17.29
N MET A 75 17.32 17.14 -18.29
CA MET A 75 17.53 18.31 -19.13
C MET A 75 17.24 19.64 -18.42
N GLU A 76 16.27 19.70 -17.51
CA GLU A 76 16.01 20.88 -16.66
C GLU A 76 17.10 21.10 -15.61
N SER A 77 17.85 20.04 -15.26
CA SER A 77 18.95 20.10 -14.30
C SER A 77 20.30 20.47 -14.93
N LEU A 78 20.36 20.68 -16.25
CA LEU A 78 21.53 21.08 -17.04
C LEU A 78 21.51 22.57 -17.38
#